data_AF-M7ZSL8-F1
#
_entry.id   AF-M7ZSL8-F1
#
_cell.length_a   1.000
_cell.length_b   1.000
_cell.length_c   1.000
_cell.angle_alpha   90.00
_cell.angle_beta   90.00
_cell.angle_gamma   90.00
#
_symmetry.space_group_name_H-M   'P 1'
#
loop_
_entity.id
_entity.type
_entity.pdbx_description
1 polymer ?
#
loop_
_entity_poly.entity_id
_entity_poly.type
_entity_poly.pdbx_seq_one_letter_code
_entity_poly.pdbx_strand_id
1 'polypeptide(L)'
;MRATRRGRIVGAVLELYHAKIGLMPLSSKMDFCEFCVAWTGKHRSDDKARIASAESGEEKWRRVPMPWELFQPALRIVGHCLLGPTNSDQLRTQAARASQCLYLRAMETMDARAVLACRSLVRLSQMVEEPIPEPSFAGVEANMAELETMRANILSGKK
;
A
#
# COMPACT_ATOMS: atom_id res chain seq x y z
N MET A 1 -8.61 -13.83 -29.94
CA MET A 1 -7.50 -14.04 -28.96
C MET A 1 -7.78 -15.24 -28.05
N ARG A 2 -6.84 -16.21 -27.97
CA ARG A 2 -6.88 -17.34 -27.02
C ARG A 2 -6.77 -16.82 -25.58
N ALA A 3 -7.58 -17.34 -24.65
CA ALA A 3 -7.69 -16.81 -23.27
C ALA A 3 -6.35 -16.72 -22.52
N THR A 4 -5.43 -17.65 -22.78
CA THR A 4 -4.09 -17.71 -22.17
C THR A 4 -3.16 -16.57 -22.57
N ARG A 5 -3.36 -15.92 -23.73
CA ARG A 5 -2.56 -14.76 -24.14
C ARG A 5 -3.03 -13.46 -23.51
N ARG A 6 -4.31 -13.37 -23.14
CA ARG A 6 -4.91 -12.14 -22.59
C ARG A 6 -4.27 -11.75 -21.26
N GLY A 7 -4.08 -12.69 -20.35
CA GLY A 7 -3.43 -12.43 -19.06
C GLY A 7 -2.01 -11.88 -19.20
N ARG A 8 -1.21 -12.41 -20.13
CA ARG A 8 0.16 -11.91 -20.39
C ARG A 8 0.18 -10.51 -20.98
N ILE A 9 -0.73 -10.23 -21.92
CA ILE A 9 -0.84 -8.89 -22.52
C ILE A 9 -1.23 -7.87 -21.46
N VAL A 10 -2.25 -8.18 -20.64
CA VAL A 10 -2.67 -7.28 -19.55
C VAL A 10 -1.54 -7.11 -18.53
N GLY A 11 -0.85 -8.21 -18.16
CA GLY A 11 0.32 -8.15 -17.28
C GLY A 11 1.40 -7.18 -17.79
N ALA A 12 1.78 -7.29 -19.07
CA ALA A 12 2.75 -6.38 -19.69
C ALA A 12 2.28 -4.91 -19.69
N VAL A 13 0.98 -4.67 -19.92
CA VAL A 13 0.41 -3.31 -19.84
C VAL A 13 0.45 -2.77 -18.41
N LEU A 14 0.17 -3.59 -17.39
CA LEU A 14 0.27 -3.17 -16.00
C LEU A 14 1.72 -2.90 -15.58
N GLU A 15 2.69 -3.63 -16.13
CA GLU A 15 4.11 -3.33 -15.92
C GLU A 15 4.50 -1.97 -16.51
N LEU A 16 4.03 -1.66 -17.72
CA LEU A 16 4.22 -0.33 -18.32
C LEU A 16 3.53 0.77 -17.51
N TYR A 17 2.32 0.51 -17.02
CA TYR A 17 1.60 1.40 -16.13
C TYR A 17 2.42 1.70 -14.87
N HIS A 18 2.93 0.66 -14.21
CA HIS A 18 3.76 0.80 -13.02
C HIS A 18 5.05 1.58 -13.31
N ALA A 19 5.71 1.31 -14.44
CA ALA A 19 6.92 2.03 -14.85
C ALA A 19 6.70 3.54 -15.04
N LYS A 20 5.46 3.97 -15.30
CA LYS A 20 5.08 5.37 -15.50
C LYS A 20 4.14 5.91 -14.43
N ILE A 21 3.97 5.21 -13.30
CA ILE A 21 2.98 5.53 -12.27
C ILE A 21 3.12 6.93 -11.67
N GLY A 22 4.34 7.48 -11.64
CA GLY A 22 4.58 8.86 -11.20
C GLY A 22 4.00 9.92 -12.14
N LEU A 23 3.84 9.61 -13.43
CA LEU A 23 3.26 10.49 -14.44
C LEU A 23 1.76 10.25 -14.64
N MET A 24 1.22 9.16 -14.10
CA MET A 24 -0.21 8.85 -14.24
C MET A 24 -1.05 9.78 -13.35
N PRO A 25 -2.16 10.33 -13.88
CA PRO A 25 -3.04 11.20 -13.11
C PRO A 25 -3.72 10.46 -11.96
N LEU A 26 -4.13 11.19 -10.93
CA LEU A 26 -4.80 10.65 -9.74
C LEU A 26 -6.03 9.80 -10.09
N SER A 27 -6.89 10.28 -11.01
CA SER A 27 -8.08 9.55 -11.46
C SER A 27 -7.73 8.16 -12.00
N SER A 28 -6.65 8.03 -12.79
CA SER A 28 -6.24 6.74 -13.32
C SER A 28 -5.82 5.75 -12.23
N LYS A 29 -5.22 6.24 -11.13
CA LYS A 29 -4.84 5.43 -9.97
C LYS A 29 -6.07 4.99 -9.16
N MET A 30 -7.03 5.91 -8.99
CA MET A 30 -8.32 5.64 -8.38
C MET A 30 -9.07 4.53 -9.14
N ASP A 31 -9.25 4.71 -10.45
CA ASP A 31 -9.93 3.75 -11.32
C ASP A 31 -9.26 2.37 -11.23
N PHE A 32 -7.92 2.33 -11.24
CA PHE A 32 -7.18 1.08 -11.08
C PHE A 32 -7.50 0.35 -9.77
N CYS A 33 -7.51 1.07 -8.65
CA CYS A 33 -7.88 0.50 -7.35
C CYS A 33 -9.34 0.01 -7.33
N GLU A 34 -10.26 0.74 -7.99
CA GLU A 34 -11.65 0.32 -8.14
C GLU A 34 -11.79 -0.96 -8.96
N PHE A 35 -11.06 -1.06 -10.08
CA PHE A 35 -11.02 -2.28 -10.88
C PHE A 35 -10.51 -3.48 -10.07
N CYS A 36 -9.50 -3.28 -9.21
CA CYS A 36 -8.99 -4.32 -8.33
C CYS A 36 -10.06 -4.81 -7.33
N VAL A 37 -10.89 -3.91 -6.79
CA VAL A 37 -12.04 -4.26 -5.94
C VAL A 37 -13.11 -5.00 -6.74
N ALA A 38 -13.40 -4.59 -7.98
CA ALA A 38 -14.37 -5.26 -8.83
C ALA A 38 -13.92 -6.69 -9.21
N TRP A 39 -12.63 -6.88 -9.51
CA TRP A 39 -12.06 -8.16 -9.95
C TRP A 39 -12.13 -9.27 -8.91
N THR A 40 -12.17 -8.94 -7.61
CA THR A 40 -12.27 -9.93 -6.54
C THR A 40 -13.67 -10.55 -6.48
N GLY A 41 -14.62 -10.00 -7.23
CA GLY A 41 -15.98 -10.51 -7.31
C GLY A 41 -16.71 -10.24 -6.00
N LYS A 42 -16.99 -8.95 -5.75
CA LYS A 42 -17.94 -8.44 -4.75
C LYS A 42 -17.97 -9.29 -3.47
N HIS A 43 -16.93 -9.19 -2.63
CA HIS A 43 -17.06 -9.59 -1.23
C HIS A 43 -17.93 -8.56 -0.51
N ARG A 44 -19.25 -8.67 -0.71
CA ARG A 44 -20.22 -8.12 0.22
C ARG A 44 -20.04 -8.93 1.50
N SER A 45 -19.27 -8.37 2.44
CA SER A 45 -19.61 -8.65 3.84
C SER A 45 -21.06 -8.18 3.99
N ASP A 46 -21.93 -9.08 4.43
CA ASP A 46 -23.33 -8.80 4.66
C ASP A 46 -23.49 -7.70 5.71
N ASP A 47 -23.45 -6.44 5.29
CA ASP A 47 -24.16 -5.37 5.95
C ASP A 47 -25.29 -4.93 5.03
N LYS A 48 -26.37 -5.70 5.09
CA LYS A 48 -27.69 -5.27 4.65
C LYS A 48 -28.14 -4.11 5.53
N ALA A 49 -27.74 -2.89 5.19
CA ALA A 49 -28.43 -1.70 5.62
C ALA A 49 -28.55 -0.72 4.46
N ARG A 50 -29.71 -0.79 3.79
CA ARG A 50 -30.48 0.32 3.19
C ARG A 50 -29.62 1.29 2.35
N ILE A 51 -29.60 1.17 1.04
CA ILE A 51 -30.58 1.86 0.18
C ILE A 51 -30.81 1.00 -1.08
N ALA A 52 -32.07 0.63 -1.28
CA ALA A 52 -32.55 0.32 -2.62
C ALA A 52 -32.63 1.65 -3.37
N SER A 53 -31.95 1.76 -4.51
CA SER A 53 -32.32 2.50 -5.73
C SER A 53 -31.06 2.94 -6.46
N ALA A 54 -30.80 2.31 -7.61
CA ALA A 54 -30.55 2.99 -8.88
C ALA A 54 -30.07 1.94 -9.87
N GLU A 55 -30.94 1.62 -10.82
CA GLU A 55 -30.57 0.99 -12.08
C GLU A 55 -29.46 1.83 -12.73
N SER A 56 -28.24 1.28 -12.74
CA SER A 56 -27.26 1.60 -13.77
C SER A 56 -26.85 0.26 -14.35
N GLY A 57 -26.73 0.16 -15.67
CA GLY A 57 -26.47 -1.10 -16.37
C GLY A 57 -25.24 -1.81 -15.84
N GLU A 58 -25.43 -2.65 -14.81
CA GLU A 58 -24.37 -3.38 -14.12
C GLU A 58 -23.79 -4.36 -15.14
N GLU A 59 -22.75 -3.96 -15.86
CA GLU A 59 -21.77 -4.90 -16.38
C GLU A 59 -21.34 -5.73 -15.18
N LYS A 60 -21.92 -6.92 -15.07
CA LYS A 60 -21.68 -7.82 -13.96
C LYS A 60 -20.24 -8.27 -14.08
N TRP A 61 -19.33 -7.50 -13.49
CA TRP A 61 -17.89 -7.78 -13.43
C TRP A 61 -17.74 -9.16 -12.83
N ARG A 62 -17.61 -10.16 -13.71
CA ARG A 62 -17.45 -11.54 -13.32
C ARG A 62 -16.05 -11.67 -12.75
N ARG A 63 -15.92 -12.43 -11.67
CA ARG A 63 -14.64 -12.82 -11.08
C ARG A 63 -13.64 -13.18 -12.18
N VAL A 64 -12.61 -12.36 -12.34
CA VAL A 64 -11.56 -12.56 -13.35
C VAL A 64 -10.52 -13.52 -12.77
N PRO A 65 -10.18 -14.67 -13.37
CA PRO A 65 -9.03 -15.46 -12.95
C PRO A 65 -7.75 -14.63 -13.09
N MET A 66 -7.11 -14.28 -11.97
CA MET A 66 -5.80 -13.61 -11.98
C MET A 66 -4.72 -14.66 -11.78
N PRO A 67 -3.97 -15.04 -12.82
CA PRO A 67 -2.74 -15.78 -12.63
C PRO A 67 -1.68 -14.86 -12.00
N TRP A 68 -0.64 -15.46 -11.42
CA TRP A 68 0.40 -14.74 -10.66
C TRP A 68 1.04 -13.59 -11.44
N GLU A 69 1.22 -13.74 -12.76
CA GLU A 69 1.82 -12.72 -13.64
C GLU A 69 1.00 -11.43 -13.73
N LEU A 70 -0.31 -11.51 -13.50
CA LEU A 70 -1.19 -10.35 -13.46
C LEU A 70 -1.29 -9.76 -12.05
N PHE A 71 -1.24 -10.63 -11.03
CA PHE A 71 -1.34 -10.24 -9.64
C PHE A 71 -0.14 -9.41 -9.17
N GLN A 72 1.07 -9.81 -9.58
CA GLN A 72 2.30 -9.14 -9.19
C GLN A 72 2.35 -7.65 -9.56
N PRO A 73 2.15 -7.24 -10.85
CA PRO A 73 2.14 -5.83 -11.20
C PRO A 73 0.95 -5.09 -10.58
N ALA A 74 -0.22 -5.74 -10.43
CA ALA A 74 -1.36 -5.12 -9.78
C ALA A 74 -1.07 -4.76 -8.31
N LEU A 75 -0.47 -5.67 -7.56
CA LEU A 75 -0.13 -5.43 -6.16
C LEU A 75 0.94 -4.33 -6.00
N ARG A 76 1.91 -4.24 -6.93
CA ARG A 76 2.90 -3.15 -6.94
C ARG A 76 2.26 -1.79 -7.17
N ILE A 77 1.31 -1.69 -8.11
CA ILE A 77 0.56 -0.47 -8.38
C ILE A 77 -0.23 -0.05 -7.12
N VAL A 78 -0.97 -0.98 -6.51
CA VAL A 78 -1.70 -0.70 -5.26
C VAL A 78 -0.74 -0.29 -4.14
N GLY A 79 0.40 -0.95 -4.02
CA GLY A 79 1.43 -0.61 -3.03
C GLY A 79 1.97 0.80 -3.20
N HIS A 80 2.19 1.25 -4.44
CA HIS A 80 2.57 2.64 -4.72
C HIS A 80 1.44 3.62 -4.41
N CYS A 81 0.17 3.29 -4.68
CA CYS A 81 -0.96 4.15 -4.30
C CYS A 81 -1.13 4.29 -2.78
N LEU A 82 -0.62 3.32 -2.01
CA LEU A 82 -0.75 3.26 -0.56
C LEU A 82 0.43 3.91 0.19
N LEU A 83 1.65 3.63 -0.27
CA LEU A 83 2.92 3.97 0.39
C LEU A 83 3.79 4.93 -0.44
N GLY A 84 3.37 5.26 -1.66
CA GLY A 84 4.08 6.21 -2.51
C GLY A 84 3.93 7.65 -2.00
N PRO A 85 4.70 8.61 -2.55
CA PRO A 85 4.67 10.02 -2.18
C PRO A 85 3.42 10.75 -2.70
N THR A 86 2.25 10.14 -2.56
CA THR A 86 0.96 10.69 -3.01
C THR A 86 0.24 11.38 -1.86
N ASN A 87 -0.01 12.69 -1.99
CA ASN A 87 -0.62 13.55 -0.97
C ASN A 87 -2.15 13.37 -0.79
N SER A 88 -2.76 12.34 -1.38
CA SER A 88 -4.22 12.18 -1.40
C SER A 88 -4.68 11.04 -0.49
N ASP A 89 -5.35 11.37 0.61
CA ASP A 89 -5.90 10.39 1.55
C ASP A 89 -7.03 9.55 0.96
N GLN A 90 -7.77 10.10 -0.01
CA GLN A 90 -8.80 9.37 -0.75
C GLN A 90 -8.21 8.18 -1.51
N LEU A 91 -7.07 8.38 -2.19
CA LEU A 91 -6.37 7.31 -2.89
C LEU A 91 -5.85 6.26 -1.90
N ARG A 92 -5.29 6.67 -0.77
CA ARG A 92 -4.80 5.75 0.26
C ARG A 92 -5.93 4.87 0.80
N THR A 93 -7.08 5.46 1.11
CA THR A 93 -8.27 4.74 1.58
C THR A 93 -8.77 3.72 0.54
N GLN A 94 -8.84 4.14 -0.72
CA GLN A 94 -9.27 3.29 -1.82
C GLN A 94 -8.25 2.16 -2.11
N ALA A 95 -6.96 2.46 -2.05
CA ALA A 95 -5.89 1.49 -2.18
C ALA A 95 -5.86 0.49 -1.01
N ALA A 96 -6.12 0.94 0.22
CA ALA A 96 -6.25 0.07 1.38
C ALA A 96 -7.40 -0.92 1.20
N ARG A 97 -8.58 -0.44 0.76
CA ARG A 97 -9.72 -1.30 0.42
C ARG A 97 -9.37 -2.29 -0.69
N ALA A 98 -8.71 -1.85 -1.75
CA ALA A 98 -8.26 -2.72 -2.84
C ALA A 98 -7.29 -3.81 -2.34
N SER A 99 -6.32 -3.46 -1.49
CA SER A 99 -5.35 -4.40 -0.92
C SER A 99 -6.02 -5.49 -0.06
N GLN A 100 -7.03 -5.12 0.73
CA GLN A 100 -7.82 -6.07 1.52
C GLN A 100 -8.64 -7.01 0.63
N CYS A 101 -9.30 -6.48 -0.41
CA CYS A 101 -10.02 -7.30 -1.37
C CYS A 101 -9.10 -8.29 -2.10
N LEU A 102 -7.90 -7.85 -2.50
CA LEU A 102 -6.88 -8.71 -3.11
C LEU A 102 -6.36 -9.77 -2.14
N TYR A 103 -6.20 -9.44 -0.85
CA TYR A 103 -5.82 -10.40 0.20
C TYR A 103 -6.88 -11.50 0.38
N LEU A 104 -8.16 -11.14 0.52
CA LEU A 104 -9.25 -12.11 0.65
C LEU A 104 -9.28 -13.07 -0.55
N ARG A 105 -9.08 -12.54 -1.74
CA ARG A 105 -8.98 -13.35 -2.96
C ARG A 105 -7.76 -14.28 -2.98
N ALA A 106 -6.60 -13.79 -2.55
CA ALA A 106 -5.40 -14.62 -2.46
C ALA A 106 -5.61 -15.80 -1.51
N MET A 107 -6.34 -15.58 -0.40
CA MET A 107 -6.75 -16.64 0.54
C MET A 107 -7.70 -17.64 -0.11
N GLU A 108 -8.71 -17.20 -0.85
CA GLU A 108 -9.64 -18.09 -1.56
C GLU A 108 -8.96 -18.94 -2.63
N THR A 109 -7.92 -18.41 -3.28
CA THR A 109 -7.16 -19.11 -4.34
C THR A 109 -5.99 -19.94 -3.81
N MET A 110 -5.74 -19.90 -2.49
CA MET A 110 -4.67 -20.63 -1.80
C MET A 110 -3.27 -20.44 -2.41
N ASP A 111 -3.01 -19.28 -3.01
CA ASP A 111 -1.67 -18.92 -3.52
C ASP A 111 -0.83 -18.32 -2.37
N ALA A 112 0.07 -19.12 -1.81
CA ALA A 112 0.92 -18.72 -0.68
C ALA A 112 1.73 -17.44 -0.95
N ARG A 113 2.19 -17.22 -2.20
CA ARG A 113 2.98 -16.02 -2.55
C ARG A 113 2.10 -14.79 -2.56
N ALA A 114 0.89 -14.91 -3.12
CA ALA A 114 -0.10 -13.85 -3.14
C ALA A 114 -0.57 -13.46 -1.74
N VAL A 115 -0.84 -14.47 -0.91
CA VAL A 115 -1.26 -14.29 0.48
C VAL A 115 -0.19 -13.54 1.25
N LEU A 116 1.07 -13.97 1.16
CA LEU A 116 2.18 -13.33 1.89
C LEU A 116 2.37 -11.88 1.45
N ALA A 117 2.42 -11.63 0.13
CA ALA A 117 2.65 -10.28 -0.39
C ALA A 117 1.51 -9.31 -0.01
N CYS A 118 0.25 -9.71 -0.17
CA CYS A 118 -0.89 -8.89 0.22
C CYS A 118 -0.97 -8.68 1.73
N ARG A 119 -0.73 -9.71 2.53
CA ARG A 119 -0.78 -9.60 3.99
C ARG A 119 0.28 -8.62 4.50
N SER A 120 1.49 -8.68 3.96
CA SER A 120 2.55 -7.73 4.29
C SER A 120 2.13 -6.30 3.92
N LEU A 121 1.53 -6.09 2.75
CA LEU A 121 1.06 -4.77 2.33
C LEU A 121 -0.08 -4.22 3.22
N VAL A 122 -1.06 -5.06 3.57
CA VAL A 122 -2.16 -4.68 4.47
C VAL A 122 -1.64 -4.35 5.87
N ARG A 123 -0.62 -5.05 6.35
CA ARG A 123 0.03 -4.71 7.62
C ARG A 123 0.74 -3.36 7.53
N LEU A 124 1.51 -3.13 6.47
CA LEU A 124 2.19 -1.86 6.24
C LEU A 124 1.20 -0.69 6.13
N SER A 125 0.00 -0.89 5.57
CA SER A 125 -1.03 0.17 5.51
C SER A 125 -1.57 0.57 6.87
N GLN A 126 -1.53 -0.34 7.84
CA GLN A 126 -2.04 -0.16 9.20
C GLN A 126 -0.96 0.36 10.16
N MET A 127 0.32 0.21 9.78
CA MET A 127 1.42 0.83 10.49
C MET A 127 1.27 2.34 10.29
N VAL A 128 0.78 3.02 11.32
CA VAL A 128 0.83 4.47 11.42
C VAL A 128 2.28 4.87 11.24
N GLU A 129 2.53 5.81 10.34
CA GLU A 129 3.82 6.47 10.19
C GLU A 129 4.05 7.27 11.47
N GLU A 130 4.52 6.60 12.52
CA GLU A 130 5.06 7.29 13.68
C GLU A 130 6.23 8.12 13.17
N PRO A 131 6.19 9.46 13.33
CA PRO A 131 7.31 10.29 12.99
C PRO A 131 8.52 9.71 13.72
N ILE A 132 9.59 9.37 13.00
CA ILE A 132 10.85 9.00 13.62
C ILE A 132 11.18 10.15 14.56
N PRO A 133 11.24 9.95 15.90
CA PRO A 133 11.55 11.02 16.81
C PRO A 133 12.87 11.63 16.37
N GLU A 134 12.91 12.96 16.17
CA GLU A 134 14.17 13.62 15.89
C GLU A 134 15.18 13.21 16.96
N PRO A 135 16.42 12.84 16.60
CA PRO A 135 17.41 12.46 17.59
C PRO A 135 17.62 13.64 18.54
N SER A 136 17.13 13.50 19.77
CA SER A 136 17.33 14.49 20.82
C SER A 136 18.83 14.53 21.17
N PHE A 137 19.52 15.56 20.70
CA PHE A 137 20.91 15.84 21.07
C PHE A 137 21.05 16.46 22.47
N ALA A 138 19.95 16.64 23.21
CA ALA A 138 19.96 17.27 24.55
C ALA A 138 20.89 16.56 25.55
N GLY A 139 21.10 15.25 25.40
CA GLY A 139 22.07 14.51 26.22
C GLY A 139 23.53 14.83 25.91
N VAL A 140 23.86 15.32 24.71
CA VAL A 140 25.24 15.62 24.30
C VAL A 140 25.74 16.91 24.94
N GLU A 141 24.87 17.92 25.09
CA GLU A 141 25.22 19.21 25.71
C GLU A 141 25.48 19.08 27.21
N ALA A 142 24.65 18.30 27.93
CA ALA A 142 24.84 18.02 29.34
C ALA A 142 26.16 17.26 29.60
N ASN A 143 26.45 16.26 28.78
CA ASN A 143 27.69 15.49 28.89
C ASN A 143 28.94 16.31 28.55
N MET A 144 28.83 17.28 27.62
CA MET A 144 29.94 18.19 27.30
C MET A 144 30.25 19.13 28.47
N ALA A 145 29.23 19.71 29.09
CA ALA A 145 29.38 20.58 30.26
C ALA A 145 29.95 19.84 31.48
N GLU A 146 29.54 18.58 31.72
CA GLU A 146 30.13 17.74 32.75
C GLU A 146 31.61 17.43 32.46
N LEU A 147 31.96 17.16 31.20
CA LEU A 147 33.36 16.91 30.83
C LEU A 147 34.25 18.15 31.00
N GLU A 148 33.72 19.34 30.69
CA GLU A 148 34.43 20.62 30.85
C GLU A 148 34.64 20.98 32.32
N THR A 149 33.63 20.75 33.17
CA THR A 149 33.75 20.95 34.62
C THR A 149 34.73 19.97 35.25
N MET A 150 34.74 18.70 34.82
CA MET A 150 35.76 17.73 35.26
C MET A 150 37.17 18.13 34.84
N ARG A 151 37.36 18.64 33.62
CA ARG A 151 38.67 19.15 33.13
C ARG A 151 39.15 20.35 33.94
N ALA A 152 38.26 21.29 34.27
CA ALA A 152 38.60 22.47 35.08
C ALA A 152 39.07 22.09 36.50
N ASN A 153 38.40 21.11 37.12
CA ASN A 153 38.75 20.63 38.47
C ASN A 153 40.13 19.94 38.52
N ILE A 154 40.49 19.18 37.48
CA ILE A 154 41.81 18.54 37.38
C ILE A 154 42.93 19.59 37.24
N LEU A 155 42.67 20.69 36.53
CA LEU A 155 43.64 21.79 36.37
C LEU A 155 43.79 22.63 37.63
N SER A 156 42.73 22.77 38.44
CA SER A 156 42.77 23.48 39.72
C SER A 156 43.41 22.68 40.87
N GLY A 157 43.46 21.35 40.78
CA GLY A 157 43.98 20.45 41.82
C GLY A 157 45.51 20.24 41.81
N LYS A 158 46.24 20.84 40.86
CA LYS A 158 47.72 20.87 40.83
C LYS A 158 48.24 22.16 41.48
N LYS A 159 48.21 22.24 42.80
CA LYS A 159 49.03 23.16 43.60
C LYS A 159 49.46 22.46 44.89
#